data_AF-A0A2K4WB77-F1
#
_entry.id   AF-A0A2K4WB77-F1
#
_cell.length_a   1.000
_cell.length_b   1.000
_cell.length_c   1.000
_cell.angle_alpha   90.00
_cell.angle_beta   90.00
_cell.angle_gamma   90.00
#
_symmetry.space_group_name_H-M   'P 1'
#
loop_
_entity.id
_entity.type
_entity.pdbx_description
1 polymer ?
#
loop_
_entity_poly.entity_id
_entity_poly.type
_entity_poly.pdbx_seq_one_letter_code
_entity_poly.pdbx_strand_id
1 'polypeptide(L)'
;MESMHKQLFLANRALIEKLVPIPREILAFEQGWIDDAIERSMTVDAPADLASLRRKLVELVELESSEVPPSAQYVATDMTFDEFRILVQEFALDGLTEAQVFYHLMPRLSLPAQMPMLRMMIDEFGSGNLKRSHTTLYQDLLRELEMPLDLPFYVEANSSAGFTFPNMFCWLAMRADDPSWFAGVITYFETVVPFFFECYTQLCERLQIQAHTYYSEHVHIDVFHAIEGQRLLKAMDVSGDLDPVKAWRGICMGREITNSAFDMAVDKARRLKHFNKEAILERAC
;
A
#
# COMPACT_ATOMS: atom_id res chain seq x y z
N MET A 1 -8.94 23.59 -6.63
CA MET A 1 -9.36 23.13 -5.29
C MET A 1 -8.47 21.95 -4.96
N GLU A 2 -7.75 22.01 -3.85
CA GLU A 2 -6.80 20.97 -3.45
C GLU A 2 -7.56 19.68 -3.09
N SER A 3 -7.03 18.52 -3.51
CA SER A 3 -7.69 17.23 -3.25
C SER A 3 -7.81 16.98 -1.74
N MET A 4 -8.99 16.54 -1.28
CA MET A 4 -9.19 16.15 0.12
C MET A 4 -8.26 15.02 0.55
N HIS A 5 -7.86 14.12 -0.35
CA HIS A 5 -6.86 13.09 -0.05
C HIS A 5 -5.47 13.66 0.22
N LYS A 6 -5.07 14.73 -0.49
CA LYS A 6 -3.81 15.43 -0.23
C LYS A 6 -3.84 16.09 1.15
N GLN A 7 -4.93 16.76 1.50
CA GLN A 7 -5.11 17.37 2.82
C GLN A 7 -5.10 16.30 3.94
N LEU A 8 -5.77 15.16 3.72
CA LEU A 8 -5.76 14.04 4.66
C LEU A 8 -4.35 13.49 4.86
N PHE A 9 -3.59 13.30 3.78
CA PHE A 9 -2.20 12.83 3.86
C PHE A 9 -1.32 13.81 4.66
N LEU A 10 -1.41 15.11 4.36
CA LEU A 10 -0.68 16.14 5.09
C LEU A 10 -1.06 16.19 6.58
N ALA A 11 -2.35 16.04 6.90
CA ALA A 11 -2.82 15.98 8.28
C ALA A 11 -2.33 14.72 9.01
N ASN A 12 -2.31 13.57 8.32
CA ASN A 12 -1.71 12.33 8.85
C ASN A 12 -0.22 12.52 9.15
N ARG A 13 0.56 13.11 8.25
CA ARG A 13 1.98 13.42 8.48
C ARG A 13 2.17 14.36 9.67
N ALA A 14 1.38 15.42 9.77
CA ALA A 14 1.45 16.35 10.89
C ALA A 14 1.09 15.70 12.24
N LEU A 15 0.12 14.76 12.24
CA LEU A 15 -0.21 13.96 13.42
C LEU A 15 0.94 13.02 13.80
N ILE A 16 1.50 12.28 12.85
CA ILE A 16 2.57 11.30 13.11
C ILE A 16 3.85 11.99 13.60
N GLU A 17 4.28 13.07 12.94
CA GLU A 17 5.55 13.73 13.21
C GLU A 17 5.50 14.71 14.39
N LYS A 18 4.36 15.36 14.58
CA LYS A 18 4.24 16.53 15.48
C LYS A 18 3.04 16.46 16.42
N LEU A 19 2.28 15.36 16.40
CA LEU A 19 1.08 15.16 17.21
C LEU A 19 0.01 16.26 17.01
N VAL A 20 -0.01 16.88 15.82
CA VAL A 20 -1.02 17.89 15.48
C VAL A 20 -2.35 17.18 15.22
N PRO A 21 -3.44 17.53 15.92
CA PRO A 21 -4.74 16.91 15.69
C PRO A 21 -5.25 17.12 14.26
N ILE A 22 -5.87 16.10 13.68
CA ILE A 22 -6.48 16.18 12.35
C ILE A 22 -7.77 17.02 12.45
N PRO A 23 -7.96 18.02 11.57
CA PRO A 23 -9.20 18.80 11.51
C PRO A 23 -10.46 17.94 11.31
N ARG A 24 -11.58 18.36 11.90
CA ARG A 24 -12.82 17.57 11.93
C ARG A 24 -13.38 17.32 10.54
N GLU A 25 -13.28 18.30 9.64
CA GLU A 25 -13.70 18.20 8.24
C GLU A 25 -12.89 17.17 7.45
N ILE A 26 -11.60 17.03 7.76
CA ILE A 26 -10.72 16.02 7.14
C ILE A 26 -11.07 14.62 7.66
N LEU A 27 -11.34 14.48 8.97
CA LEU A 27 -11.82 13.22 9.55
C LEU A 27 -13.19 12.82 9.00
N ALA A 28 -14.09 13.78 8.80
CA ALA A 28 -15.40 13.51 8.21
C ALA A 28 -15.28 13.03 6.76
N PHE A 29 -14.35 13.60 5.99
CA PHE A 29 -14.02 13.13 4.64
C PHE A 29 -13.45 11.70 4.67
N GLU A 30 -12.49 11.42 5.54
CA GLU A 30 -11.91 10.08 5.66
C GLU A 30 -12.99 9.05 5.98
N GLN A 31 -13.86 9.34 6.95
CA GLN A 31 -14.94 8.44 7.34
C GLN A 31 -15.87 8.14 6.16
N GLY A 32 -16.34 9.17 5.45
CA GLY A 32 -17.21 8.98 4.29
C GLY A 32 -16.54 8.18 3.17
N TRP A 33 -15.27 8.47 2.89
CA TRP A 33 -14.50 7.72 1.88
C TRP A 33 -14.32 6.24 2.24
N ILE A 34 -13.99 5.94 3.49
CA ILE A 34 -13.84 4.56 3.98
C ILE A 34 -15.18 3.83 3.98
N ASP A 35 -16.26 4.46 4.44
CA ASP A 35 -17.60 3.87 4.43
C ASP A 35 -18.05 3.54 3.00
N ASP A 36 -17.85 4.46 2.05
CA ASP A 36 -18.15 4.24 0.64
C ASP A 36 -17.31 3.09 0.03
N ALA A 37 -16.06 2.94 0.45
CA ALA A 37 -15.19 1.83 -0.01
C ALA A 37 -15.65 0.49 0.58
N ILE A 38 -16.04 0.46 1.86
CA ILE A 38 -16.60 -0.73 2.51
C ILE A 38 -17.92 -1.14 1.86
N GLU A 39 -18.82 -0.19 1.59
CA GLU A 39 -20.12 -0.47 0.99
C GLU A 39 -19.97 -1.05 -0.43
N ARG A 40 -19.11 -0.44 -1.26
CA ARG A 40 -18.89 -0.90 -2.65
C ARG A 40 -18.21 -2.26 -2.75
N SER A 41 -17.36 -2.59 -1.79
CA SER A 41 -16.60 -3.85 -1.76
C SER A 41 -17.29 -4.97 -0.97
N MET A 42 -18.45 -4.69 -0.37
CA MET A 42 -19.13 -5.63 0.51
C MET A 42 -19.58 -6.91 -0.21
N THR A 43 -19.21 -8.05 0.34
CA THR A 43 -19.68 -9.36 -0.13
C THR A 43 -20.89 -9.84 0.66
N VAL A 44 -21.78 -10.60 0.02
CA VAL A 44 -22.99 -11.15 0.63
C VAL A 44 -22.69 -12.07 1.81
N ASP A 45 -21.63 -12.89 1.70
CA ASP A 45 -21.28 -13.90 2.70
C ASP A 45 -20.00 -13.52 3.46
N ALA A 46 -20.13 -13.28 4.76
CA ALA A 46 -19.04 -12.93 5.65
C ALA A 46 -18.54 -14.17 6.41
N PRO A 47 -17.23 -14.32 6.65
CA PRO A 47 -16.71 -15.45 7.41
C PRO A 47 -17.15 -15.37 8.88
N ALA A 48 -17.46 -16.53 9.45
CA ALA A 48 -17.89 -16.67 10.84
C ALA A 48 -16.72 -16.92 11.81
N ASP A 49 -15.58 -17.38 11.29
CA ASP A 49 -14.42 -17.82 12.07
C ASP A 49 -13.12 -17.70 11.24
N LEU A 50 -11.97 -17.94 11.87
CA LEU A 50 -10.67 -17.94 11.18
C LEU A 50 -10.61 -18.96 10.02
N ALA A 51 -11.27 -20.12 10.17
CA ALA A 51 -11.22 -21.17 9.15
C ALA A 51 -11.93 -20.74 7.86
N SER A 52 -13.12 -20.13 7.98
CA SER A 52 -13.87 -19.56 6.86
C SER A 52 -13.19 -18.32 6.27
N LEU A 53 -12.59 -17.46 7.10
CA LEU A 53 -11.79 -16.33 6.62
C LEU A 53 -10.63 -16.78 5.74
N ARG A 54 -9.87 -17.79 6.18
CA ARG A 54 -8.75 -18.35 5.42
C ARG A 54 -9.18 -18.98 4.10
N ARG A 55 -10.28 -19.75 4.09
CA ARG A 55 -10.82 -20.32 2.86
C ARG A 55 -11.18 -19.23 1.84
N LYS A 56 -11.92 -18.20 2.28
CA LYS A 56 -12.29 -17.08 1.42
C LYS A 56 -11.07 -16.31 0.87
N LEU A 57 -10.04 -16.12 1.69
CA LEU A 57 -8.80 -15.49 1.22
C LEU A 57 -8.10 -16.33 0.16
N VAL A 58 -8.00 -17.66 0.34
CA VAL A 58 -7.43 -18.55 -0.68
C VAL A 58 -8.24 -18.49 -1.97
N GLU A 59 -9.56 -18.60 -1.90
CA GLU A 59 -10.45 -18.50 -3.06
C GLU A 59 -10.28 -17.16 -3.80
N LEU A 60 -10.13 -16.05 -3.07
CA LEU A 60 -9.89 -14.73 -3.64
C LEU A 60 -8.53 -14.65 -4.35
N VAL A 61 -7.47 -15.14 -3.72
CA VAL A 61 -6.11 -15.13 -4.30
C VAL A 61 -6.04 -16.01 -5.54
N GLU A 62 -6.67 -17.19 -5.52
CA GLU A 62 -6.79 -18.07 -6.70
C GLU A 62 -7.53 -17.37 -7.85
N LEU A 63 -8.61 -16.63 -7.56
CA LEU A 63 -9.31 -15.85 -8.56
C LEU A 63 -8.41 -14.75 -9.16
N GLU A 64 -7.69 -14.00 -8.33
CA GLU A 64 -6.86 -12.88 -8.80
C GLU A 64 -5.60 -13.32 -9.54
N SER A 65 -5.02 -14.46 -9.16
CA SER A 65 -3.88 -15.04 -9.87
C SER A 65 -4.24 -15.72 -11.19
N SER A 66 -5.54 -15.91 -11.48
CA SER A 66 -5.99 -16.61 -12.70
C SER A 66 -6.01 -15.73 -13.95
N GLU A 67 -6.08 -14.40 -13.79
CA GLU A 67 -6.12 -13.45 -14.90
C GLU A 67 -5.21 -12.24 -14.61
N VAL A 68 -4.40 -11.85 -15.60
CA VAL A 68 -3.59 -10.63 -15.50
C VAL A 68 -4.45 -9.42 -15.86
N PRO A 69 -4.61 -8.42 -14.96
CA PRO A 69 -5.37 -7.21 -15.27
C PRO A 69 -4.79 -6.45 -16.48
N PRO A 70 -5.62 -5.81 -17.32
CA PRO A 70 -5.14 -5.05 -18.48
C PRO A 70 -4.10 -3.98 -18.15
N SER A 71 -4.23 -3.31 -17.00
CA SER A 71 -3.25 -2.33 -16.52
C SER A 71 -1.90 -2.97 -16.21
N ALA A 72 -1.89 -4.12 -15.53
CA ALA A 72 -0.66 -4.87 -15.23
C ALA A 72 0.00 -5.38 -16.52
N GLN A 73 -0.79 -5.88 -17.47
CA GLN A 73 -0.31 -6.28 -18.79
C GLN A 73 0.36 -5.10 -19.51
N TYR A 74 -0.30 -3.92 -19.54
CA TYR A 74 0.26 -2.72 -20.18
C TYR A 74 1.58 -2.28 -19.52
N VAL A 75 1.66 -2.29 -18.18
CA VAL A 75 2.90 -2.00 -17.43
C VAL A 75 4.01 -2.93 -17.92
N ALA A 76 3.77 -4.25 -17.90
CA ALA A 76 4.77 -5.22 -18.29
C ALA A 76 5.27 -5.02 -19.73
N THR A 77 4.36 -4.90 -20.71
CA THR A 77 4.72 -5.02 -22.14
C THR A 77 4.88 -3.72 -22.90
N ASP A 78 4.14 -2.67 -22.55
CA ASP A 78 3.97 -1.50 -23.41
C ASP A 78 4.43 -0.19 -22.79
N MET A 79 4.45 -0.11 -21.45
CA MET A 79 4.75 1.13 -20.74
C MET A 79 6.17 1.65 -21.07
N THR A 80 6.26 2.93 -21.41
CA THR A 80 7.54 3.57 -21.74
C THR A 80 8.31 4.00 -20.49
N PHE A 81 9.59 4.37 -20.64
CA PHE A 81 10.40 4.90 -19.52
C PHE A 81 9.79 6.14 -18.87
N ASP A 82 9.27 7.09 -19.65
CA ASP A 82 8.63 8.30 -19.11
C ASP A 82 7.30 8.00 -18.40
N GLU A 83 6.50 7.09 -18.96
CA GLU A 83 5.28 6.62 -18.30
C GLU A 83 5.61 5.91 -16.98
N PHE A 84 6.67 5.11 -16.97
CA PHE A 84 7.13 4.43 -15.76
C PHE A 84 7.55 5.42 -14.67
N ARG A 85 8.25 6.51 -15.01
CA ARG A 85 8.55 7.59 -14.04
C ARG A 85 7.29 8.17 -13.41
N ILE A 86 6.21 8.32 -14.18
CA ILE A 86 4.92 8.82 -13.66
C ILE A 86 4.26 7.77 -12.76
N LEU A 87 4.31 6.49 -13.13
CA LEU A 87 3.79 5.41 -12.30
C LEU A 87 4.53 5.33 -10.96
N VAL A 88 5.86 5.33 -10.99
CA VAL A 88 6.71 5.36 -9.79
C VAL A 88 6.34 6.57 -8.92
N GLN A 89 6.22 7.76 -9.51
CA GLN A 89 5.82 8.97 -8.80
C GLN A 89 4.53 8.79 -7.98
N GLU A 90 3.47 8.17 -8.55
CA GLU A 90 2.19 7.98 -7.84
C GLU A 90 2.32 7.13 -6.57
N PHE A 91 3.30 6.23 -6.49
CA PHE A 91 3.56 5.40 -5.32
C PHE A 91 4.66 5.93 -4.39
N ALA A 92 5.30 7.05 -4.74
CA ALA A 92 6.43 7.57 -3.99
C ALA A 92 6.11 8.02 -2.57
N LEU A 93 4.86 8.43 -2.29
CA LEU A 93 4.46 8.78 -0.93
C LEU A 93 4.54 7.57 0.01
N ASP A 94 4.19 6.39 -0.50
CA ASP A 94 4.29 5.14 0.24
C ASP A 94 5.73 4.63 0.24
N GLY A 95 6.37 4.46 -0.93
CA GLY A 95 7.74 3.95 -1.01
C GLY A 95 8.78 4.77 -0.22
N LEU A 96 8.59 6.08 -0.05
CA LEU A 96 9.47 6.92 0.77
C LEU A 96 9.16 6.88 2.28
N THR A 97 8.03 6.29 2.68
CA THR A 97 7.57 6.23 4.09
C THR A 97 7.11 4.83 4.53
N GLU A 98 7.46 3.83 3.74
CA GLU A 98 7.02 2.44 3.81
C GLU A 98 7.13 1.86 5.22
N ALA A 99 6.09 1.14 5.63
CA ALA A 99 5.91 0.52 6.94
C ALA A 99 6.01 1.44 8.18
N GLN A 100 6.35 2.73 8.05
CA GLN A 100 6.48 3.64 9.21
C GLN A 100 5.17 3.80 9.96
N VAL A 101 4.04 3.84 9.25
CA VAL A 101 2.73 3.98 9.88
C VAL A 101 2.37 2.77 10.76
N PHE A 102 2.98 1.60 10.52
CA PHE A 102 2.67 0.37 11.25
C PHE A 102 3.15 0.42 12.71
N TYR A 103 4.08 1.32 13.07
CA TYR A 103 4.43 1.56 14.47
C TYR A 103 3.22 1.89 15.34
N HIS A 104 2.20 2.54 14.78
CA HIS A 104 0.99 2.91 15.51
C HIS A 104 0.02 1.75 15.73
N LEU A 105 0.15 0.66 14.96
CA LEU A 105 -0.64 -0.55 15.15
C LEU A 105 -0.11 -1.37 16.34
N MET A 106 1.20 -1.42 16.55
CA MET A 106 1.84 -2.33 17.50
C MET A 106 1.22 -2.28 18.91
N PRO A 107 0.96 -1.11 19.52
CA PRO A 107 0.37 -1.03 20.87
C PRO A 107 -1.09 -1.52 20.93
N ARG A 108 -1.75 -1.70 19.78
CA ARG A 108 -3.14 -2.14 19.65
C ARG A 108 -3.28 -3.65 19.50
N LEU A 109 -2.17 -4.35 19.29
CA LEU A 109 -2.12 -5.81 19.18
C LEU A 109 -1.74 -6.42 20.52
N SER A 110 -2.29 -7.61 20.81
CA SER A 110 -1.77 -8.45 21.89
C SER A 110 -0.31 -8.83 21.64
N LEU A 111 0.47 -9.09 22.70
CA LEU A 111 1.88 -9.44 22.54
C LEU A 111 2.13 -10.62 21.58
N PRO A 112 1.33 -11.71 21.57
CA PRO A 112 1.46 -12.76 20.56
C PRO A 112 1.24 -12.27 19.12
N ALA A 113 0.28 -11.37 18.90
CA ALA A 113 -0.02 -10.80 17.59
C ALA A 113 1.03 -9.76 17.14
N GLN A 114 1.71 -9.10 18.08
CA GLN A 114 2.85 -8.23 17.76
C GLN A 114 4.02 -9.00 17.16
N MET A 115 4.23 -10.28 17.49
CA MET A 115 5.39 -11.04 17.02
C MET A 115 5.45 -11.23 15.50
N PRO A 116 4.39 -11.69 14.81
CA PRO A 116 4.38 -11.76 13.34
C PRO A 116 4.47 -10.37 12.69
N MET A 117 3.79 -9.36 13.24
CA MET A 117 3.88 -7.99 12.74
C MET A 117 5.31 -7.44 12.83
N LEU A 118 5.98 -7.66 13.97
CA LEU A 118 7.36 -7.24 14.17
C LEU A 118 8.32 -7.93 13.19
N ARG A 119 8.08 -9.20 12.84
CA ARG A 119 8.90 -9.92 11.88
C ARG A 119 8.80 -9.31 10.47
N MET A 120 7.59 -8.98 10.02
CA MET A 120 7.39 -8.26 8.76
C MET A 120 8.10 -6.89 8.83
N MET A 121 7.84 -6.09 9.87
CA MET A 121 8.50 -4.79 10.03
C MET A 121 10.04 -4.87 10.05
N ILE A 122 10.63 -5.86 10.71
CA ILE A 122 12.09 -6.03 10.70
C ILE A 122 12.61 -6.17 9.27
N ASP A 123 11.89 -6.90 8.41
CA ASP A 123 12.25 -7.06 7.01
C ASP A 123 12.11 -5.76 6.22
N GLU A 124 10.96 -5.06 6.34
CA GLU A 124 10.70 -3.75 5.71
C GLU A 124 11.82 -2.72 6.01
N PHE A 125 12.33 -2.75 7.24
CA PHE A 125 13.43 -1.90 7.70
C PHE A 125 14.82 -2.49 7.40
N GLY A 126 14.92 -3.42 6.45
CA GLY A 126 16.17 -4.00 5.94
C GLY A 126 16.91 -4.85 6.96
N SER A 127 16.19 -5.45 7.91
CA SER A 127 16.78 -6.10 9.10
C SER A 127 17.73 -5.19 9.88
N GLY A 128 17.43 -3.89 9.92
CA GLY A 128 18.26 -2.86 10.56
C GLY A 128 19.47 -2.42 9.72
N ASN A 129 19.63 -2.93 8.50
CA ASN A 129 20.59 -2.42 7.54
C ASN A 129 19.93 -1.36 6.67
N LEU A 130 20.28 -0.09 6.90
CA LEU A 130 19.72 1.04 6.16
C LEU A 130 19.78 0.84 4.65
N LYS A 131 20.89 0.32 4.11
CA LYS A 131 21.06 0.09 2.66
C LYS A 131 20.09 -0.95 2.08
N ARG A 132 19.47 -1.76 2.93
CA ARG A 132 18.51 -2.80 2.56
C ARG A 132 17.07 -2.46 2.96
N SER A 133 16.85 -1.35 3.67
CA SER A 133 15.48 -0.90 3.94
C SER A 133 14.75 -0.66 2.63
N HIS A 134 13.48 -1.05 2.56
CA HIS A 134 12.72 -0.94 1.32
C HIS A 134 12.61 0.53 0.85
N THR A 135 12.50 1.47 1.79
CA THR A 135 12.64 2.91 1.52
C THR A 135 13.97 3.29 0.83
N THR A 136 15.10 2.68 1.22
CA THR A 136 16.39 2.96 0.56
C THR A 136 16.47 2.33 -0.83
N LEU A 137 15.93 1.12 -1.00
CA LEU A 137 15.82 0.49 -2.32
C LEU A 137 14.94 1.33 -3.26
N TYR A 138 13.84 1.89 -2.75
CA TYR A 138 12.99 2.81 -3.49
C TYR A 138 13.73 4.09 -3.87
N GLN A 139 14.53 4.67 -2.97
CA GLN A 139 15.38 5.82 -3.30
C GLN A 139 16.44 5.50 -4.36
N ASP A 140 17.01 4.29 -4.36
CA ASP A 140 17.95 3.86 -5.40
C ASP A 140 17.27 3.77 -6.78
N LEU A 141 16.03 3.26 -6.84
CA LEU A 141 15.19 3.30 -8.03
C LEU A 141 14.97 4.75 -8.50
N LEU A 142 14.56 5.65 -7.61
CA LEU A 142 14.35 7.07 -7.95
C LEU A 142 15.62 7.73 -8.49
N ARG A 143 16.80 7.40 -7.94
CA ARG A 143 18.09 7.94 -8.41
C ARG A 143 18.39 7.49 -9.83
N GLU A 144 18.22 6.21 -10.14
CA GLU A 144 18.43 5.70 -11.51
C GLU A 144 17.45 6.32 -12.50
N LEU A 145 16.21 6.52 -12.07
CA LEU A 145 15.18 7.21 -12.86
C LEU A 145 15.38 8.73 -12.90
N GLU A 146 16.44 9.29 -12.32
CA GLU A 146 16.72 10.74 -12.25
C GLU A 146 15.56 11.56 -11.65
N MET A 147 14.89 11.01 -10.65
CA MET A 147 13.74 11.61 -9.96
C MET A 147 14.16 12.24 -8.62
N PRO A 148 13.40 13.24 -8.11
CA PRO A 148 13.63 13.79 -6.77
C PRO A 148 13.52 12.74 -5.67
N LEU A 149 14.10 12.97 -4.49
CA LEU A 149 13.99 12.05 -3.35
C LEU A 149 13.14 12.62 -2.21
N ASP A 150 12.79 13.89 -2.31
CA ASP A 150 12.11 14.61 -1.26
C ASP A 150 10.59 14.38 -1.33
N LEU A 151 10.02 13.96 -0.20
CA LEU A 151 8.59 13.73 -0.06
C LEU A 151 7.73 14.95 -0.47
N PRO A 152 8.11 16.23 -0.17
CA PRO A 152 7.37 17.40 -0.61
C PRO A 152 7.16 17.51 -2.13
N PHE A 153 8.16 17.14 -2.95
CA PHE A 153 7.98 17.09 -4.41
C PHE A 153 6.81 16.17 -4.79
N TYR A 154 6.74 14.98 -4.20
CA TYR A 154 5.70 13.99 -4.52
C TYR A 154 4.33 14.37 -3.99
N VAL A 155 4.25 15.13 -2.90
CA VAL A 155 3.01 15.72 -2.42
C VAL A 155 2.41 16.69 -3.45
N GLU A 156 3.23 17.42 -4.19
CA GLU A 156 2.73 18.30 -5.27
C GLU A 156 2.51 17.56 -6.59
N ALA A 157 3.28 16.52 -6.84
CA ALA A 157 3.26 15.80 -8.10
C ALA A 157 2.08 14.83 -8.23
N ASN A 158 1.62 14.25 -7.11
CA ASN A 158 0.68 13.12 -7.14
C ASN A 158 -0.75 13.52 -7.41
N SER A 159 -1.45 12.63 -8.12
CA SER A 159 -2.91 12.73 -8.23
C SER A 159 -3.58 12.23 -6.94
N SER A 160 -4.90 12.35 -6.85
CA SER A 160 -5.65 11.79 -5.71
C SER A 160 -5.36 10.30 -5.48
N ALA A 161 -5.08 9.54 -6.55
CA ALA A 161 -4.80 8.10 -6.47
C ALA A 161 -3.55 7.81 -5.62
N GLY A 162 -2.46 8.55 -5.83
CA GLY A 162 -1.22 8.33 -5.05
C GLY A 162 -1.33 8.59 -3.55
N PHE A 163 -2.43 9.21 -3.09
CA PHE A 163 -2.69 9.44 -1.67
C PHE A 163 -3.60 8.38 -1.03
N THR A 164 -4.38 7.62 -1.80
CA THR A 164 -5.41 6.73 -1.23
C THR A 164 -4.78 5.59 -0.44
N PHE A 165 -3.75 4.95 -0.99
CA PHE A 165 -3.04 3.84 -0.34
C PHE A 165 -2.42 4.24 1.02
N PRO A 166 -1.55 5.26 1.13
CA PRO A 166 -0.97 5.64 2.41
C PRO A 166 -2.02 6.17 3.40
N ASN A 167 -3.07 6.84 2.92
CA ASN A 167 -4.17 7.29 3.80
C ASN A 167 -4.96 6.12 4.38
N MET A 168 -5.22 5.07 3.58
CA MET A 168 -5.89 3.86 4.04
C MET A 168 -5.09 3.20 5.17
N PHE A 169 -3.77 3.06 5.02
CA PHE A 169 -2.94 2.48 6.08
C PHE A 169 -2.84 3.36 7.33
N CYS A 170 -2.90 4.69 7.19
CA CYS A 170 -3.07 5.58 8.35
C CYS A 170 -4.40 5.31 9.08
N TRP A 171 -5.50 5.16 8.36
CA TRP A 171 -6.78 4.80 8.97
C TRP A 171 -6.69 3.42 9.65
N LEU A 172 -6.22 2.39 8.95
CA LEU A 172 -6.10 1.02 9.48
C LEU A 172 -5.27 0.95 10.76
N ALA A 173 -4.10 1.59 10.79
CA ALA A 173 -3.20 1.54 11.93
C ALA A 173 -3.67 2.42 13.10
N MET A 174 -4.19 3.61 12.82
CA MET A 174 -4.38 4.65 13.84
C MET A 174 -5.84 4.86 14.26
N ARG A 175 -6.82 4.57 13.40
CA ARG A 175 -8.21 5.06 13.57
C ARG A 175 -9.31 4.03 13.39
N ALA A 176 -9.07 2.93 12.67
CA ALA A 176 -10.00 1.80 12.61
C ALA A 176 -10.39 1.41 14.05
N ASP A 177 -11.61 0.99 14.29
CA ASP A 177 -12.09 0.68 15.64
C ASP A 177 -11.52 -0.64 16.19
N ASP A 178 -11.01 -1.50 15.29
CA ASP A 178 -10.52 -2.84 15.58
C ASP A 178 -9.27 -3.17 14.74
N PRO A 179 -8.21 -3.75 15.33
CA PRO A 179 -7.01 -4.12 14.58
C PRO A 179 -7.25 -5.20 13.53
N SER A 180 -8.37 -5.93 13.57
CA SER A 180 -8.72 -6.96 12.59
C SER A 180 -8.85 -6.38 11.18
N TRP A 181 -9.28 -5.12 11.03
CA TRP A 181 -9.29 -4.43 9.74
C TRP A 181 -7.89 -4.42 9.12
N PHE A 182 -6.89 -3.99 9.88
CA PHE A 182 -5.49 -3.99 9.45
C PHE A 182 -5.01 -5.42 9.19
N ALA A 183 -5.23 -6.33 10.14
CA ALA A 183 -4.73 -7.70 10.04
C ALA A 183 -5.25 -8.43 8.80
N GLY A 184 -6.51 -8.18 8.42
CA GLY A 184 -7.07 -8.64 7.16
C GLY A 184 -6.34 -8.05 5.96
N VAL A 185 -6.30 -6.72 5.85
CA VAL A 185 -5.67 -6.01 4.71
C VAL A 185 -4.23 -6.43 4.51
N ILE A 186 -3.40 -6.40 5.57
CA ILE A 186 -1.98 -6.75 5.46
C ILE A 186 -1.82 -8.21 5.05
N THR A 187 -2.60 -9.14 5.62
CA THR A 187 -2.48 -10.56 5.26
C THR A 187 -2.84 -10.80 3.80
N TYR A 188 -3.86 -10.11 3.29
CA TYR A 188 -4.20 -10.16 1.87
C TYR A 188 -3.08 -9.56 1.03
N PHE A 189 -2.64 -8.34 1.34
CA PHE A 189 -1.62 -7.60 0.60
C PHE A 189 -0.33 -8.42 0.47
N GLU A 190 0.23 -8.88 1.58
CA GLU A 190 1.44 -9.72 1.61
C GLU A 190 1.28 -11.07 0.89
N THR A 191 0.04 -11.54 0.67
CA THR A 191 -0.21 -12.75 -0.12
C THR A 191 -0.23 -12.47 -1.62
N VAL A 192 -0.64 -11.27 -2.04
CA VAL A 192 -0.84 -10.92 -3.46
C VAL A 192 0.27 -10.08 -4.07
N VAL A 193 1.04 -9.34 -3.26
CA VAL A 193 2.11 -8.44 -3.73
C VAL A 193 3.08 -9.12 -4.70
N PRO A 194 3.53 -10.38 -4.49
CA PRO A 194 4.36 -11.07 -5.48
C PRO A 194 3.81 -11.01 -6.90
N PHE A 195 2.51 -11.27 -7.08
CA PHE A 195 1.85 -11.28 -8.39
C PHE A 195 1.65 -9.86 -8.93
N PHE A 196 1.34 -8.89 -8.05
CA PHE A 196 1.21 -7.48 -8.46
C PHE A 196 2.55 -6.91 -8.95
N PHE A 197 3.67 -7.32 -8.34
CA PHE A 197 4.99 -6.78 -8.64
C PHE A 197 5.67 -7.46 -9.83
N GLU A 198 5.16 -8.60 -10.31
CA GLU A 198 5.64 -9.24 -11.55
C GLU A 198 5.59 -8.31 -12.76
N CYS A 199 4.58 -7.46 -12.89
CA CYS A 199 4.52 -6.53 -14.01
C CYS A 199 5.62 -5.46 -13.94
N TYR A 200 6.02 -5.05 -12.74
CA TYR A 200 7.09 -4.09 -12.50
C TYR A 200 8.47 -4.70 -12.78
N THR A 201 8.70 -5.95 -12.35
CA THR A 201 9.97 -6.64 -12.62
C THR A 201 10.16 -6.88 -14.12
N GLN A 202 9.12 -7.35 -14.82
CA GLN A 202 9.15 -7.51 -16.30
C GLN A 202 9.38 -6.18 -17.03
N LEU A 203 8.73 -5.09 -16.58
CA LEU A 203 8.97 -3.75 -17.11
C LEU A 203 10.44 -3.34 -16.92
N CYS A 204 10.98 -3.51 -15.70
CA CYS A 204 12.34 -3.12 -15.38
C CYS A 204 13.36 -3.90 -16.22
N GLU A 205 13.16 -5.21 -16.41
CA GLU A 205 13.99 -6.03 -17.30
C GLU A 205 13.95 -5.53 -18.75
N ARG A 206 12.76 -5.26 -19.28
CA ARG A 206 12.56 -4.75 -20.64
C ARG A 206 13.22 -3.38 -20.85
N LEU A 207 13.11 -2.49 -19.86
CA LEU A 207 13.68 -1.14 -19.89
C LEU A 207 15.13 -1.08 -19.37
N GLN A 208 15.71 -2.22 -18.98
CA GLN A 208 17.08 -2.35 -18.45
C GLN A 208 17.37 -1.53 -17.19
N ILE A 209 16.36 -1.31 -16.35
CA ILE A 209 16.49 -0.64 -15.03
C ILE A 209 17.22 -1.58 -14.07
N GLN A 210 18.34 -1.14 -13.51
CA GLN A 210 19.21 -1.95 -12.65
C GLN A 210 18.76 -1.94 -11.17
N ALA A 211 18.27 -0.81 -10.67
CA ALA A 211 17.78 -0.59 -9.32
C ALA A 211 16.32 -1.08 -9.14
N HIS A 212 15.99 -2.19 -9.79
CA HIS A 212 14.68 -2.84 -9.66
C HIS A 212 14.53 -3.67 -8.37
N THR A 213 15.56 -3.66 -7.50
CA THR A 213 15.61 -4.45 -6.26
C THR A 213 14.42 -4.17 -5.34
N TYR A 214 13.92 -2.93 -5.32
CA TYR A 214 12.68 -2.59 -4.61
C TYR A 214 11.53 -3.52 -5.00
N TYR A 215 11.33 -3.76 -6.31
CA TYR A 215 10.26 -4.64 -6.78
C TYR A 215 10.61 -6.12 -6.66
N SER A 216 11.83 -6.52 -6.98
CA SER A 216 12.20 -7.94 -6.99
C SER A 216 12.36 -8.55 -5.60
N GLU A 217 12.72 -7.78 -4.57
CA GLU A 217 12.74 -8.30 -3.18
C GLU A 217 11.33 -8.72 -2.75
N HIS A 218 10.29 -7.92 -3.03
CA HIS A 218 8.90 -8.27 -2.74
C HIS A 218 8.41 -9.52 -3.50
N VAL A 219 8.84 -9.73 -4.75
CA VAL A 219 8.53 -10.99 -5.47
C VAL A 219 9.18 -12.22 -4.80
N HIS A 220 10.38 -12.08 -4.24
CA HIS A 220 11.15 -13.21 -3.70
C HIS A 220 10.93 -13.47 -2.19
N ILE A 221 10.66 -12.43 -1.40
CA ILE A 221 10.62 -12.50 0.07
C ILE A 221 9.19 -12.65 0.59
N ASP A 222 8.17 -12.12 -0.08
CA ASP A 222 6.82 -12.02 0.51
C ASP A 222 6.11 -13.36 0.74
N VAL A 223 6.65 -14.51 0.28
CA VAL A 223 6.20 -15.83 0.78
C VAL A 223 6.34 -15.90 2.30
N PHE A 224 7.38 -15.27 2.87
CA PHE A 224 7.55 -15.12 4.30
C PHE A 224 6.49 -14.20 4.91
N HIS A 225 6.20 -13.05 4.29
CA HIS A 225 5.18 -12.12 4.79
C HIS A 225 3.76 -12.70 4.73
N ALA A 226 3.42 -13.42 3.67
CA ALA A 226 2.15 -14.16 3.59
C ALA A 226 2.00 -15.14 4.78
N ILE A 227 3.08 -15.85 5.14
CA ILE A 227 3.10 -16.72 6.33
C ILE A 227 2.94 -15.91 7.62
N GLU A 228 3.59 -14.76 7.74
CA GLU A 228 3.48 -13.91 8.93
C GLU A 228 2.09 -13.26 9.05
N GLY A 229 1.44 -12.84 7.96
CA GLY A 229 0.04 -12.44 7.96
C GLY A 229 -0.88 -13.56 8.45
N GLN A 230 -0.68 -14.80 7.98
CA GLN A 230 -1.42 -15.96 8.49
C GLN A 230 -1.17 -16.23 9.98
N ARG A 231 0.05 -15.98 10.47
CA ARG A 231 0.41 -16.08 11.89
C ARG A 231 -0.21 -14.95 12.71
N LEU A 232 -0.33 -13.75 12.17
CA LEU A 232 -1.01 -12.61 12.79
C LEU A 232 -2.49 -12.94 13.03
N LEU A 233 -3.21 -13.36 11.98
CA LEU A 233 -4.61 -13.78 12.11
C LEU A 233 -4.76 -14.91 13.13
N LYS A 234 -3.84 -15.89 13.14
CA LYS A 234 -3.90 -16.98 14.11
C LYS A 234 -3.65 -16.53 15.54
N ALA A 235 -2.70 -15.62 15.75
CA ALA A 235 -2.38 -15.10 17.07
C ALA A 235 -3.58 -14.34 17.65
N MET A 236 -4.25 -13.52 16.84
CA MET A 236 -5.47 -12.79 17.22
C MET A 236 -6.64 -13.73 17.51
N ASP A 237 -6.82 -14.80 16.71
CA ASP A 237 -7.84 -15.83 16.95
C ASP A 237 -7.63 -16.56 18.29
N VAL A 238 -6.38 -16.93 18.59
CA VAL A 238 -6.04 -17.62 19.85
C VAL A 238 -6.21 -16.72 21.07
N SER A 239 -5.93 -15.42 20.95
CA SER A 239 -6.13 -14.47 22.05
C SER A 239 -7.60 -14.02 22.19
N GLY A 240 -8.47 -14.35 21.24
CA GLY A 240 -9.86 -13.91 21.22
C GLY A 240 -10.06 -12.47 20.75
N ASP A 241 -9.04 -11.87 20.13
CA ASP A 241 -9.04 -10.48 19.64
C ASP A 241 -9.45 -10.38 18.16
N LEU A 242 -9.54 -11.50 17.43
CA LEU A 242 -9.91 -11.51 16.02
C LEU A 242 -11.41 -11.32 15.83
N ASP A 243 -11.78 -10.31 15.06
CA ASP A 243 -13.09 -10.19 14.40
C ASP A 243 -12.95 -10.63 12.91
N PRO A 244 -13.39 -11.85 12.55
CA PRO A 244 -13.26 -12.36 11.19
C PRO A 244 -14.03 -11.53 10.15
N VAL A 245 -15.14 -10.92 10.55
CA VAL A 245 -15.97 -10.10 9.65
C VAL A 245 -15.25 -8.80 9.31
N LYS A 246 -14.67 -8.13 10.31
CA LYS A 246 -13.87 -6.92 10.09
C LYS A 246 -12.59 -7.21 9.32
N ALA A 247 -11.93 -8.33 9.59
CA ALA A 247 -10.77 -8.74 8.80
C ALA A 247 -11.15 -8.93 7.32
N TRP A 248 -12.25 -9.61 7.04
CA TRP A 248 -12.72 -9.80 5.67
C TRP A 248 -13.13 -8.50 4.99
N ARG A 249 -13.87 -7.63 5.67
CA ARG A 249 -14.22 -6.31 5.14
C ARG A 249 -12.99 -5.45 4.89
N GLY A 250 -11.98 -5.55 5.75
CA GLY A 250 -10.66 -4.96 5.53
C GLY A 250 -10.07 -5.46 4.21
N ILE A 251 -9.98 -6.77 4.01
CA ILE A 251 -9.49 -7.37 2.76
C ILE A 251 -10.21 -6.79 1.53
N CYS A 252 -11.55 -6.81 1.52
CA CYS A 252 -12.34 -6.33 0.39
C CYS A 252 -12.13 -4.84 0.11
N MET A 253 -12.16 -4.01 1.16
CA MET A 253 -11.96 -2.56 1.06
C MET A 253 -10.54 -2.24 0.59
N GLY A 254 -9.53 -2.91 1.18
CA GLY A 254 -8.13 -2.70 0.85
C GLY A 254 -7.80 -3.06 -0.58
N ARG A 255 -8.33 -4.21 -1.04
CA ARG A 255 -8.27 -4.62 -2.44
C ARG A 255 -8.84 -3.56 -3.39
N GLU A 256 -10.05 -3.08 -3.13
CA GLU A 256 -10.72 -2.09 -3.97
C GLU A 256 -9.90 -0.78 -4.06
N ILE A 257 -9.44 -0.26 -2.92
CA ILE A 257 -8.65 0.97 -2.86
C ILE A 257 -7.33 0.81 -3.62
N THR A 258 -6.61 -0.28 -3.40
CA THR A 258 -5.31 -0.54 -4.02
C THR A 258 -5.43 -0.75 -5.54
N ASN A 259 -6.39 -1.57 -5.99
CA ASN A 259 -6.60 -1.82 -7.42
C ASN A 259 -7.02 -0.53 -8.15
N SER A 260 -7.94 0.23 -7.56
CA SER A 260 -8.37 1.51 -8.12
C SER A 260 -7.21 2.53 -8.20
N ALA A 261 -6.37 2.59 -7.16
CA ALA A 261 -5.21 3.47 -7.15
C ALA A 261 -4.20 3.10 -8.26
N PHE A 262 -3.92 1.81 -8.43
CA PHE A 262 -3.04 1.31 -9.48
C PHE A 262 -3.57 1.61 -10.88
N ASP A 263 -4.83 1.30 -11.17
CA ASP A 263 -5.45 1.58 -12.46
C ASP A 263 -5.43 3.09 -12.80
N MET A 264 -5.78 3.94 -11.83
CA MET A 264 -5.74 5.39 -12.00
C MET A 264 -4.32 5.93 -12.23
N ALA A 265 -3.32 5.34 -11.57
CA ALA A 265 -1.91 5.71 -11.74
C ALA A 265 -1.40 5.31 -13.15
N VAL A 266 -1.73 4.11 -13.61
CA VAL A 266 -1.42 3.65 -14.98
C VAL A 266 -2.11 4.55 -16.02
N ASP A 267 -3.37 4.89 -15.83
CA ASP A 267 -4.10 5.79 -16.73
C ASP A 267 -3.53 7.22 -16.73
N LYS A 268 -3.04 7.71 -15.58
CA LYS A 268 -2.32 8.98 -15.52
C LYS A 268 -1.05 8.92 -16.36
N ALA A 269 -0.23 7.88 -16.18
CA ALA A 269 1.00 7.68 -16.92
C ALA A 269 0.74 7.69 -18.43
N ARG A 270 -0.22 6.88 -18.89
CA ARG A 270 -0.62 6.76 -20.31
C ARG A 270 -1.11 8.06 -20.92
N ARG A 271 -1.85 8.88 -20.15
CA ARG A 271 -2.38 10.16 -20.64
C ARG A 271 -1.30 11.22 -20.75
N LEU A 272 -0.41 11.31 -19.76
CA LEU A 272 0.62 12.35 -19.71
C LEU A 272 1.80 12.04 -20.63
N LYS A 273 2.16 10.75 -20.78
CA LYS A 273 3.25 10.22 -21.63
C LYS A 273 4.67 10.69 -21.30
N HIS A 274 4.82 11.87 -20.70
CA HIS A 274 6.10 12.50 -20.40
C HIS A 274 6.13 12.98 -18.95
N PHE A 275 7.18 12.57 -18.22
CA PHE A 275 7.44 13.06 -16.88
C PHE A 275 8.02 14.48 -16.96
N ASN A 276 7.30 15.48 -16.41
CA ASN A 276 7.72 16.87 -16.45
C ASN A 276 8.08 17.40 -15.05
N LYS A 277 9.37 17.25 -14.69
CA LYS A 277 9.91 17.70 -13.41
C LYS A 277 9.79 19.21 -13.21
N GLU A 278 10.10 20.00 -14.23
CA GLU A 278 10.13 21.47 -14.16
C GLU A 278 8.72 22.03 -13.89
N ALA A 279 7.71 21.53 -14.60
CA ALA A 279 6.32 21.94 -14.40
C ALA A 279 5.78 21.59 -13.01
N ILE A 280 6.33 20.56 -12.35
CA ILE A 280 5.96 20.22 -10.97
C ILE A 280 6.62 21.19 -10.00
N LEU A 281 7.90 21.49 -10.19
CA LEU A 281 8.63 22.46 -9.35
C LEU A 281 8.02 23.86 -9.43
N GLU A 282 7.57 24.30 -10.62
CA GLU A 282 6.88 25.58 -10.80
C GLU A 282 5.55 25.68 -10.02
N ARG A 283 4.87 24.55 -9.76
CA ARG A 283 3.63 24.54 -8.97
C ARG A 283 3.88 24.56 -7.47
N ALA A 284 5.08 24.18 -7.05
CA ALA A 284 5.49 24.12 -5.64
C ALA A 284 6.03 25.47 -5.12
N CYS A 285 6.32 26.42 -6.01
CA CYS A 285 6.76 27.78 -5.69
C CYS A 285 5.59 28.78 -5.68
#